data_AF-A0A6B8RNC8-F1
#
_entry.id   AF-A0A6B8RNC8-F1
#
_cell.length_a   1.000
_cell.length_b   1.000
_cell.length_c   1.000
_cell.angle_alpha   90.00
_cell.angle_beta   90.00
_cell.angle_gamma   90.00
#
_symmetry.space_group_name_H-M   'P 1'
#
loop_
_entity.id
_entity.type
_entity.pdbx_description
1 polymer ?
#
loop_
_entity_poly.entity_id
_entity_poly.type
_entity_poly.pdbx_seq_one_letter_code
_entity_poly.pdbx_strand_id
1 'polypeptide(L)'
;MSEIIQSDTDFINLRFGAVLPDSSWIPDVINSTDNLDVPFVQLGQVYASDVVTAIIRTVEAPIKLEVRTCNLVGPDSNCSISTLEMLRMILKDKAPEFDLSYYEQPGNAHKPLYAMDGIYREFGFKAIKSTRPFEHGVIK
;
A
#
# COMPACT_ATOMS: atom_id res chain seq x y z
N MET A 1 -25.22 18.17 6.60
CA MET A 1 -24.11 18.90 7.25
C MET A 1 -23.09 19.20 6.16
N SER A 2 -23.00 20.45 5.72
CA SER A 2 -21.95 20.87 4.77
C SER A 2 -20.65 21.01 5.56
N GLU A 3 -19.61 20.27 5.18
CA GLU A 3 -18.26 20.50 5.70
C GLU A 3 -17.87 21.95 5.37
N ILE A 4 -17.58 22.74 6.40
CA ILE A 4 -17.02 24.08 6.26
C ILE A 4 -15.56 23.87 5.88
N ILE A 5 -15.24 23.90 4.59
CA ILE A 5 -13.85 24.00 4.14
C ILE A 5 -13.42 25.44 4.39
N GLN A 6 -12.53 25.66 5.37
CA GLN A 6 -11.85 26.94 5.52
C GLN A 6 -11.06 27.21 4.23
N SER A 7 -11.38 28.29 3.52
CA SER A 7 -10.88 28.60 2.18
C SER A 7 -9.40 28.99 2.13
N ASP A 8 -8.72 29.00 3.28
CA ASP A 8 -7.31 29.33 3.47
C ASP A 8 -6.51 28.14 4.03
N THR A 9 -7.13 26.97 4.16
CA THR A 9 -6.54 25.80 4.79
C THR A 9 -6.37 24.66 3.80
N ASP A 10 -5.18 24.05 3.82
CA ASP A 10 -4.83 22.87 3.04
C ASP A 10 -5.03 21.61 3.88
N PHE A 11 -5.81 20.65 3.35
CA PHE A 11 -6.12 19.41 4.05
C PHE A 11 -5.51 18.23 3.32
N ILE A 12 -4.59 17.55 3.99
CA ILE A 12 -3.93 16.35 3.46
C ILE A 12 -4.20 15.17 4.40
N ASN A 13 -4.91 14.17 3.89
CA ASN A 13 -5.19 12.92 4.59
C ASN A 13 -4.27 11.81 4.04
N LEU A 14 -3.27 11.42 4.83
CA LEU A 14 -2.42 10.27 4.53
C LEU A 14 -2.99 9.01 5.18
N ARG A 15 -3.31 8.00 4.38
CA ARG A 15 -3.84 6.70 4.84
C ARG A 15 -2.73 5.66 4.82
N PHE A 16 -2.23 5.30 5.98
CA PHE A 16 -1.14 4.34 6.11
C PHE A 16 -1.64 2.90 6.04
N GLY A 17 -0.84 2.05 5.40
CA GLY A 17 -0.85 0.62 5.69
C GLY A 17 -0.38 0.33 7.11
N ALA A 18 -0.33 -0.95 7.49
CA ALA A 18 0.26 -1.35 8.75
C ALA A 18 1.75 -0.97 8.78
N VAL A 19 2.14 -0.15 9.76
CA VAL A 19 3.50 0.40 9.86
C VAL A 19 4.43 -0.59 10.53
N LEU A 20 5.56 -0.88 9.88
CA LEU A 20 6.53 -1.87 10.29
C LEU A 20 7.85 -1.22 10.72
N PRO A 21 8.54 -1.77 11.74
CA PRO A 21 9.89 -1.33 12.08
C PRO A 21 10.90 -1.79 11.02
N ASP A 22 11.81 -0.91 10.65
CA ASP A 22 12.84 -1.18 9.64
C ASP A 22 13.86 -2.27 10.00
N SER A 23 14.21 -2.41 11.29
CA SER A 23 15.37 -3.19 11.73
C SER A 23 15.05 -4.58 12.28
N SER A 24 13.79 -4.85 12.61
CA SER A 24 13.41 -6.06 13.35
C SER A 24 12.25 -6.85 12.73
N TRP A 25 11.61 -6.32 11.69
CA TRP A 25 10.51 -7.00 11.04
C TRP A 25 10.99 -7.90 9.90
N ILE A 26 10.44 -9.10 9.86
CA ILE A 26 10.70 -10.11 8.84
C ILE A 26 9.35 -10.40 8.17
N PRO A 27 9.25 -10.36 6.83
CA PRO A 27 8.02 -10.72 6.14
C PRO A 27 7.58 -12.14 6.43
N ASP A 28 6.31 -12.29 6.80
CA ASP A 28 5.68 -13.60 6.93
C ASP A 28 5.53 -14.24 5.55
N VAL A 29 5.73 -15.56 5.48
CA VAL A 29 5.47 -16.33 4.25
C VAL A 29 3.98 -16.63 4.17
N ILE A 30 3.21 -15.65 3.72
CA ILE A 30 1.76 -15.79 3.54
C ILE A 30 1.47 -16.48 2.20
N ASN A 31 0.88 -17.67 2.27
CA ASN A 31 0.61 -18.56 1.15
C ASN A 31 -0.87 -18.95 1.08
N SER A 32 -1.19 -19.88 0.17
CA SER A 32 -2.55 -20.25 -0.16
C SER A 32 -3.28 -21.13 0.86
N THR A 33 -2.62 -21.52 1.94
CA THR A 33 -3.22 -22.31 3.01
C THR A 33 -3.51 -21.49 4.26
N ASP A 34 -3.06 -20.23 4.30
CA ASP A 34 -3.22 -19.36 5.45
C ASP A 34 -4.62 -18.75 5.51
N ASN A 35 -5.19 -18.70 6.71
CA ASN A 35 -6.43 -17.96 6.97
C ASN A 35 -6.05 -16.60 7.55
N LEU A 36 -6.38 -15.53 6.83
CA LEU A 36 -6.06 -14.16 7.23
C LEU A 36 -7.24 -13.56 8.00
N ASP A 37 -7.01 -13.18 9.26
CA ASP A 37 -8.02 -12.54 10.10
C ASP A 37 -8.32 -11.11 9.64
N VAL A 38 -7.29 -10.40 9.14
CA VAL A 38 -7.38 -9.01 8.67
C VAL A 38 -6.61 -8.84 7.35
N PRO A 39 -7.06 -9.48 6.26
CA PRO A 39 -6.29 -9.64 5.03
C PRO A 39 -5.82 -8.30 4.44
N PHE A 40 -6.68 -7.29 4.42
CA PHE A 40 -6.35 -5.98 3.85
C PHE A 40 -5.34 -5.18 4.67
N VAL A 41 -5.16 -5.49 5.96
CA VAL A 41 -4.12 -4.93 6.82
C VAL A 41 -2.82 -5.70 6.63
N GLN A 42 -2.90 -7.04 6.60
CA GLN A 42 -1.74 -7.91 6.44
C GLN A 42 -1.08 -7.77 5.07
N LEU A 43 -1.86 -7.50 4.01
CA LEU A 43 -1.38 -7.31 2.64
C LEU A 43 -0.94 -5.87 2.35
N GLY A 44 -1.38 -4.90 3.15
CA GLY A 44 -1.11 -3.48 2.98
C GLY A 44 -0.20 -2.94 4.07
N GLN A 45 1.09 -3.20 3.97
CA GLN A 45 2.08 -2.82 4.97
C GLN A 45 3.06 -1.78 4.43
N VAL A 46 3.75 -1.05 5.31
CA VAL A 46 4.74 -0.03 4.93
C VAL A 46 5.81 0.11 6.02
N TYR A 47 7.06 0.35 5.61
CA TYR A 47 8.12 0.61 6.57
C TYR A 47 8.02 2.01 7.19
N ALA A 48 8.37 2.12 8.47
CA ALA A 48 8.38 3.39 9.19
C ALA A 48 9.25 4.45 8.51
N SER A 49 10.41 4.07 7.93
CA SER A 49 11.23 5.02 7.18
C SER A 49 10.51 5.64 5.98
N ASP A 50 9.72 4.83 5.26
CA ASP A 50 8.97 5.29 4.09
C ASP A 50 7.82 6.22 4.52
N VAL A 51 7.19 5.91 5.66
CA VAL A 51 6.19 6.80 6.29
C VAL A 51 6.79 8.15 6.66
N VAL A 52 7.91 8.16 7.38
CA VAL A 52 8.59 9.40 7.79
C VAL A 52 8.98 10.22 6.57
N THR A 53 9.56 9.58 5.55
CA THR A 53 9.97 10.27 4.32
C THR A 53 8.77 10.89 3.59
N ALA A 54 7.65 10.17 3.49
CA ALA A 54 6.44 10.69 2.87
C ALA A 54 5.84 11.87 3.64
N ILE A 55 5.85 11.82 4.98
CA ILE A 55 5.39 12.94 5.82
C ILE A 55 6.26 14.18 5.59
N ILE A 56 7.58 14.03 5.57
CA ILE A 56 8.51 15.15 5.28
C ILE A 56 8.17 15.76 3.92
N ARG A 57 8.04 14.94 2.87
CA ARG A 57 7.67 15.40 1.51
C ARG A 57 6.34 16.13 1.48
N THR A 58 5.37 15.67 2.28
CA THR A 58 4.03 16.26 2.37
C THR A 58 4.08 17.63 3.04
N VAL A 59 4.82 17.76 4.14
CA VAL A 59 4.96 19.02 4.89
C VAL A 59 5.76 20.06 4.11
N GLU A 60 6.76 19.63 3.33
CA GLU A 60 7.58 20.50 2.49
C GLU A 60 6.90 20.90 1.16
N ALA A 61 5.76 20.27 0.83
CA ALA A 61 5.07 20.54 -0.41
C ALA A 61 4.43 21.95 -0.42
N PRO A 62 4.33 22.59 -1.59
CA PRO A 62 3.57 23.82 -1.71
C PRO A 62 2.12 23.64 -1.25
N ILE A 63 1.63 24.62 -0.49
CA ILE A 63 0.23 24.70 -0.05
C ILE A 63 -0.69 24.66 -1.28
N LYS A 64 -1.70 23.79 -1.22
CA LYS A 64 -2.82 23.78 -2.17
C LYS A 64 -4.14 23.82 -1.39
N LEU A 65 -5.01 24.78 -1.71
CA LEU A 65 -6.27 25.01 -1.00
C LEU A 65 -7.35 24.00 -1.43
N GLU A 66 -7.08 22.73 -1.18
CA GLU A 66 -7.90 21.60 -1.55
C GLU A 66 -7.81 20.48 -0.50
N VAL A 67 -8.71 19.51 -0.61
CA VAL A 67 -8.66 18.29 0.20
C VAL A 67 -8.03 17.17 -0.61
N ARG A 68 -6.89 16.66 -0.16
CA ARG A 68 -6.17 15.55 -0.80
C ARG A 68 -6.16 14.33 0.10
N THR A 69 -6.50 13.17 -0.46
CA THR A 69 -6.39 11.89 0.23
C THR A 69 -5.42 11.00 -0.54
N CYS A 70 -4.37 10.54 0.13
CA CYS A 70 -3.33 9.71 -0.45
C CYS A 70 -3.14 8.45 0.38
N ASN A 71 -3.14 7.28 -0.27
CA ASN A 71 -2.69 6.06 0.39
C ASN A 71 -1.16 6.05 0.48
N LEU A 72 -0.66 5.39 1.51
CA LEU A 72 0.76 5.15 1.73
C LEU A 72 0.97 3.73 2.24
N VAL A 73 1.37 2.87 1.31
CA VAL A 73 1.75 1.48 1.53
C VAL A 73 3.11 1.21 0.89
N GLY A 74 3.68 0.03 1.14
CA GLY A 74 4.87 -0.47 0.47
C GLY A 74 4.68 -0.66 -1.03
N PRO A 75 5.77 -0.90 -1.78
CA PRO A 75 5.73 -1.04 -3.23
C PRO A 75 5.04 -2.32 -3.72
N ASP A 76 4.83 -3.29 -2.81
CA ASP A 76 4.29 -4.61 -3.08
C ASP A 76 3.27 -5.04 -2.01
N SER A 77 2.40 -5.99 -2.33
CA SER A 77 1.60 -6.70 -1.33
C SER A 77 2.46 -7.69 -0.53
N ASN A 78 2.23 -7.77 0.78
CA ASN A 78 2.92 -8.72 1.66
C ASN A 78 2.33 -10.13 1.54
N CYS A 79 2.66 -10.85 0.47
CA CYS A 79 2.34 -12.27 0.27
C CYS A 79 3.37 -12.94 -0.65
N SER A 80 3.61 -14.24 -0.47
CA SER A 80 4.58 -14.97 -1.31
C SER A 80 4.03 -15.28 -2.71
N ILE A 81 2.73 -15.55 -2.80
CA ILE A 81 2.01 -15.75 -4.08
C ILE A 81 1.62 -14.42 -4.73
N SER A 82 1.07 -14.46 -5.95
CA SER A 82 0.59 -13.25 -6.60
C SER A 82 -0.57 -12.61 -5.84
N THR A 83 -0.69 -11.28 -5.90
CA THR A 83 -1.80 -10.53 -5.31
C THR A 83 -3.14 -11.02 -5.85
N LEU A 84 -3.20 -11.40 -7.13
CA LEU A 84 -4.39 -11.96 -7.76
C LEU A 84 -4.83 -13.28 -7.13
N GLU A 85 -3.91 -14.23 -6.97
CA GLU A 85 -4.20 -15.52 -6.33
C GLU A 85 -4.64 -15.33 -4.89
N MET A 86 -3.95 -14.45 -4.15
CA MET A 86 -4.30 -14.10 -2.78
C MET A 86 -5.71 -13.50 -2.68
N LEU A 87 -6.06 -12.55 -3.56
CA LEU A 87 -7.39 -11.94 -3.58
C LEU A 87 -8.49 -12.95 -3.94
N ARG A 88 -8.26 -13.83 -4.92
CA ARG A 88 -9.21 -14.91 -5.25
C ARG A 88 -9.48 -15.81 -4.05
N MET A 89 -8.46 -16.08 -3.25
CA MET A 89 -8.57 -16.88 -2.04
C MET A 89 -9.33 -16.20 -0.90
N ILE A 90 -9.07 -14.92 -0.68
CA ILE A 90 -9.75 -14.13 0.36
C ILE A 90 -11.22 -13.93 0.00
N LEU A 91 -11.49 -13.57 -1.26
CA LEU A 91 -12.84 -13.25 -1.74
C LEU A 91 -13.67 -14.50 -2.03
N LYS A 92 -13.04 -15.65 -2.32
CA LYS A 92 -13.70 -16.93 -2.62
C LYS A 92 -14.79 -16.76 -3.69
N ASP A 93 -16.01 -17.17 -3.36
CA ASP A 93 -17.17 -17.11 -4.25
C ASP A 93 -17.53 -15.68 -4.68
N LYS A 94 -17.04 -14.66 -3.98
CA LYS A 94 -17.23 -13.25 -4.34
C LYS A 94 -16.17 -12.73 -5.30
N ALA A 95 -15.06 -13.45 -5.53
CA ALA A 95 -14.00 -12.99 -6.42
C ALA A 95 -14.49 -12.59 -7.83
N PRO A 96 -15.47 -13.30 -8.44
CA PRO A 96 -16.03 -12.90 -9.74
C PRO A 96 -16.81 -11.57 -9.72
N GLU A 97 -17.17 -11.03 -8.56
CA GLU A 97 -17.86 -9.73 -8.43
C GLU A 97 -16.90 -8.53 -8.58
N PHE A 98 -15.58 -8.77 -8.57
CA PHE A 98 -14.56 -7.73 -8.63
C PHE A 98 -13.77 -7.79 -9.94
N ASP A 99 -13.44 -6.62 -10.49
CA ASP A 99 -12.46 -6.52 -11.56
C ASP A 99 -11.04 -6.64 -10.99
N LEU A 100 -10.40 -7.78 -11.25
CA LEU A 100 -9.03 -8.07 -10.83
C LEU A 100 -8.03 -8.04 -11.99
N SER A 101 -8.45 -7.60 -13.18
CA SER A 101 -7.64 -7.63 -14.41
C SER A 101 -6.36 -6.78 -14.32
N TYR A 102 -6.31 -5.78 -13.43
CA TYR A 102 -5.11 -5.01 -13.14
C TYR A 102 -3.91 -5.90 -12.79
N TYR A 103 -4.13 -6.96 -11.99
CA TYR A 103 -3.07 -7.86 -11.52
C TYR A 103 -2.65 -8.90 -12.57
N GLU A 104 -3.41 -9.05 -13.65
CA GLU A 104 -3.08 -9.94 -14.77
C GLU A 104 -2.08 -9.27 -15.75
N GLN A 105 -1.89 -7.95 -15.64
CA GLN A 105 -0.97 -7.21 -16.50
C GLN A 105 0.50 -7.50 -16.14
N PRO A 106 1.40 -7.54 -17.16
CA PRO A 106 2.83 -7.73 -16.91
C PRO A 106 3.39 -6.68 -15.93
N GLY A 107 4.09 -7.15 -14.88
CA GLY A 107 4.67 -6.29 -13.85
C GLY A 107 3.73 -5.93 -12.69
N ASN A 108 2.47 -6.36 -12.72
CA ASN A 108 1.50 -6.05 -11.66
C ASN A 108 1.23 -7.18 -10.67
N ALA A 109 1.83 -8.36 -10.88
CA ALA A 109 1.53 -9.57 -10.11
C ALA A 109 1.62 -9.40 -8.57
N HIS A 110 2.48 -8.50 -8.08
CA HIS A 110 2.65 -8.23 -6.64
C HIS A 110 2.35 -6.78 -6.24
N LYS A 111 1.73 -5.99 -7.11
CA LYS A 111 1.40 -4.60 -6.78
C LYS A 111 0.49 -4.52 -5.56
N PRO A 112 0.57 -3.42 -4.78
CA PRO A 112 -0.20 -3.28 -3.55
C PRO A 112 -1.70 -3.22 -3.85
N LEU A 113 -2.51 -3.52 -2.83
CA LEU A 113 -3.96 -3.39 -2.88
C LEU A 113 -4.43 -1.93 -2.94
N TYR A 114 -3.66 -1.02 -2.33
CA TYR A 114 -4.00 0.39 -2.27
C TYR A 114 -3.21 1.16 -3.31
N ALA A 115 -3.92 1.89 -4.18
CA ALA A 115 -3.29 2.71 -5.20
C ALA A 115 -2.46 3.83 -4.58
N MET A 116 -1.20 3.90 -4.99
CA MET A 116 -0.18 4.86 -4.53
C MET A 116 0.00 6.04 -5.49
N ASP A 117 -0.74 6.11 -6.59
CA ASP A 117 -0.58 7.16 -7.61
C ASP A 117 -0.84 8.56 -7.06
N GLY A 118 -1.75 8.68 -6.08
CA GLY A 118 -2.06 9.94 -5.42
C GLY A 118 -0.82 10.54 -4.72
N ILE A 119 -0.15 9.77 -3.86
CA ILE A 119 1.01 10.29 -3.13
C ILE A 119 2.19 10.60 -4.06
N TYR A 120 2.34 9.82 -5.13
CA TYR A 120 3.36 10.08 -6.14
C TYR A 120 3.07 11.35 -6.94
N ARG A 121 1.84 11.53 -7.41
CA ARG A 121 1.44 12.70 -8.18
C ARG A 121 1.51 13.98 -7.33
N GLU A 122 1.08 13.92 -6.08
CA GLU A 122 1.03 15.09 -5.21
C GLU A 122 2.38 15.49 -4.64
N PHE A 123 3.21 14.51 -4.24
CA PHE A 123 4.40 14.76 -3.43
C PHE A 123 5.68 14.13 -4.01
N GLY A 124 5.61 13.52 -5.19
CA GLY A 124 6.75 12.87 -5.84
C GLY A 124 7.27 11.66 -5.07
N PHE A 125 6.52 11.14 -4.09
CA PHE A 125 6.98 10.08 -3.21
C PHE A 125 6.67 8.68 -3.77
N LYS A 126 7.62 7.75 -3.64
CA LYS A 126 7.44 6.31 -3.88
C LYS A 126 8.08 5.54 -2.74
N ALA A 127 7.35 4.58 -2.18
CA ALA A 127 7.93 3.58 -1.30
C ALA A 127 8.87 2.67 -2.12
N ILE A 128 10.01 2.30 -1.54
CA ILE A 128 11.05 1.51 -2.25
C ILE A 128 11.40 0.21 -1.53
N LYS A 129 11.05 0.09 -0.25
CA LYS A 129 11.39 -1.10 0.54
C LYS A 129 10.27 -2.13 0.39
N SER A 130 10.58 -3.25 -0.25
CA SER A 130 9.63 -4.34 -0.42
C SER A 130 9.26 -4.96 0.93
N THR A 131 7.97 -5.15 1.16
CA THR A 131 7.43 -5.88 2.32
C THR A 131 7.14 -7.34 1.99
N ARG A 132 7.54 -7.82 0.81
CA ARG A 132 7.28 -9.18 0.36
C ARG A 132 8.32 -10.15 0.92
N PRO A 133 7.94 -11.37 1.35
CA PRO A 133 8.92 -12.43 1.59
C PRO A 133 9.66 -12.76 0.28
N PHE A 134 10.98 -12.78 0.33
CA PHE A 134 11.78 -13.24 -0.80
C PHE A 134 11.69 -14.77 -0.87
N GLU A 135 11.09 -15.32 -1.94
CA GLU A 135 11.24 -16.75 -2.24
C GLU A 135 12.70 -17.01 -2.64
N HIS A 136 13.42 -17.75 -1.80
CA HIS A 136 14.74 -18.33 -2.06
C HIS A 136 15.89 -17.37 -2.45
N GLY A 137 16.58 -16.88 -1.42
CA GLY A 137 18.05 -16.85 -1.35
C GLY A 137 18.82 -15.87 -2.26
N VAL A 138 19.52 -14.94 -1.61
CA VAL A 138 20.77 -14.30 -2.08
C VAL A 138 20.68 -13.58 -3.45
N ILE A 139 20.71 -12.26 -3.42
CA ILE A 139 21.23 -11.47 -4.55
C ILE A 139 22.75 -11.64 -4.53
N LYS A 140 23.31 -12.18 -5.62
CA LYS A 140 24.71 -11.94 -6.00
C LYS A 140 24.86 -10.52 -6.53
#